data_AF-J8DAQ1-F1
#
_entry.id   AF-J8DAQ1-F1
#
_cell.length_a   1.000
_cell.length_b   1.000
_cell.length_c   1.000
_cell.angle_alpha   90.00
_cell.angle_beta   90.00
_cell.angle_gamma   90.00
#
_symmetry.space_group_name_H-M   'P 1'
#
loop_
_entity.id
_entity.type
_entity.pdbx_description
1 polymer ?
#
loop_
_entity_poly.entity_id
_entity_poly.type
_entity_poly.pdbx_seq_one_letter_code
_entity_poly.pdbx_strand_id
1 'polypeptide(L)'
;MEQLSFFPEINNEEYKLVQKAVVKVLRDYKDLSVRMMNQSECERESIQLFPELRDTKKINDYKYLQIRRAIEHSLDIEQREIIERKYLKSGVRKNLIIWFTF
;
A
#
# COMPACT_ATOMS: atom_id res chain seq x y z
N MET A 1 27.83 -29.68 -3.36
CA MET A 1 26.86 -28.61 -3.69
C MET A 1 26.08 -28.35 -2.43
N GLU A 2 26.39 -27.27 -1.72
CA GLU A 2 25.64 -26.86 -0.53
C GLU A 2 24.34 -26.20 -1.02
N GLN A 3 23.22 -26.83 -0.68
CA GLN A 3 21.88 -26.35 -1.01
C GLN A 3 21.60 -25.06 -0.21
N LEU A 4 21.04 -24.05 -0.89
CA LEU A 4 20.61 -22.76 -0.33
C LEU A 4 19.52 -22.94 0.75
N SER A 5 19.88 -23.30 1.98
CA SER A 5 19.01 -23.05 3.14
C SER A 5 19.32 -21.66 3.69
N PHE A 6 18.98 -20.62 2.92
CA PHE A 6 19.37 -19.23 3.22
C PHE A 6 18.44 -18.50 4.20
N PHE A 7 17.37 -19.15 4.68
CA PHE A 7 16.47 -18.55 5.66
C PHE A 7 16.15 -19.55 6.78
N PRO A 8 16.28 -19.16 8.07
CA PRO A 8 15.79 -19.96 9.18
C PRO A 8 14.28 -20.20 9.03
N GLU A 9 13.80 -21.35 9.50
CA GLU A 9 12.36 -21.62 9.55
C GLU A 9 11.66 -20.52 10.35
N ILE A 10 10.76 -19.80 9.70
CA ILE A 10 9.96 -18.74 10.32
C ILE A 10 9.04 -19.42 11.34
N ASN A 11 9.19 -19.07 12.61
CA ASN A 11 8.28 -19.60 13.62
C ASN A 11 6.89 -18.93 13.54
N ASN A 12 5.90 -19.53 14.20
CA ASN A 12 4.51 -19.03 14.14
C ASN A 12 4.34 -17.58 14.61
N GLU A 13 5.16 -17.11 15.55
CA GLU A 13 5.07 -15.73 16.05
C GLU A 13 5.69 -14.73 15.06
N GLU A 14 6.85 -15.06 14.48
CA GLU A 14 7.47 -14.28 13.40
C GLU A 14 6.55 -14.19 12.18
N TYR A 15 5.90 -15.29 11.79
CA TYR A 15 4.93 -15.30 10.70
C TYR A 15 3.78 -14.31 10.96
N LYS A 16 3.22 -14.29 12.19
CA LYS A 16 2.16 -13.34 12.57
C LYS A 16 2.65 -11.89 12.52
N LEU A 17 3.89 -11.62 12.91
CA LEU A 17 4.47 -10.28 12.85
C LEU A 17 4.63 -9.81 11.41
N VAL A 18 5.18 -10.66 10.54
CA VAL A 18 5.29 -10.40 9.10
C VAL A 18 3.91 -10.15 8.50
N GLN A 19 2.93 -11.00 8.81
CA GLN A 19 1.57 -10.84 8.32
C GLN A 19 0.96 -9.50 8.76
N LYS A 20 1.11 -9.11 10.03
CA LYS A 20 0.61 -7.80 10.52
C LYS A 20 1.27 -6.63 9.80
N ALA A 21 2.59 -6.70 9.58
CA ALA A 21 3.33 -5.67 8.86
C ALA A 21 2.84 -5.54 7.42
N VAL A 22 2.67 -6.66 6.70
CA VAL A 22 2.14 -6.68 5.33
C VAL A 22 0.73 -6.11 5.28
N VAL A 23 -0.16 -6.50 6.20
CA VAL A 23 -1.53 -5.97 6.26
C VAL A 23 -1.53 -4.46 6.48
N LYS A 24 -0.62 -3.93 7.30
CA LYS A 24 -0.49 -2.48 7.49
C LYS A 24 -0.06 -1.80 6.18
N VAL A 25 0.96 -2.32 5.50
CA VAL A 25 1.43 -1.79 4.21
C VAL A 25 0.31 -1.78 3.16
N LEU A 26 -0.50 -2.84 3.09
CA LEU A 26 -1.62 -2.92 2.16
C LEU A 26 -2.73 -1.90 2.48
N ARG A 27 -2.96 -1.57 3.75
CA ARG A 27 -3.88 -0.50 4.14
C ARG A 27 -3.33 0.87 3.78
N ASP A 28 -2.07 1.13 4.13
CA ASP A 28 -1.39 2.38 3.79
C ASP A 28 -1.40 2.59 2.26
N TYR A 29 -1.23 1.52 1.47
CA TYR A 29 -1.34 1.55 0.01
C TYR A 29 -2.73 1.98 -0.50
N LYS A 30 -3.83 1.57 0.14
CA LYS A 30 -5.17 2.04 -0.24
C LYS A 30 -5.31 3.54 -0.03
N ASP A 31 -4.88 4.03 1.12
CA ASP A 31 -4.96 5.45 1.45
C ASP A 31 -4.12 6.27 0.46
N LEU A 32 -2.91 5.79 0.13
CA LEU A 32 -2.06 6.37 -0.91
C LEU A 32 -2.69 6.31 -2.31
N SER A 33 -3.40 5.24 -2.65
CA SER A 33 -4.06 5.11 -3.96
C SER A 33 -5.14 6.17 -4.15
N VAL A 34 -5.95 6.43 -3.12
CA VAL A 34 -6.97 7.48 -3.15
C VAL A 34 -6.33 8.87 -3.22
N ARG A 35 -5.26 9.11 -2.44
CA ARG A 35 -4.46 10.35 -2.53
C ARG A 35 -3.99 10.61 -3.97
N MET A 36 -3.43 9.60 -4.63
CA MET A 36 -2.93 9.73 -6.02
C MET A 36 -4.07 10.08 -7.00
N MET A 37 -5.25 9.46 -6.85
CA MET A 37 -6.43 9.80 -7.66
C MET A 37 -6.84 11.26 -7.45
N ASN A 38 -6.97 11.68 -6.18
CA ASN A 38 -7.38 13.03 -5.85
C ASN A 38 -6.35 14.09 -6.30
N GLN A 39 -5.05 13.79 -6.20
CA GLN A 39 -3.98 14.65 -6.70
C GLN A 39 -4.07 14.79 -8.22
N SER A 40 -4.28 13.69 -8.94
CA SER A 40 -4.49 13.72 -10.40
C SER A 40 -5.70 14.57 -10.80
N GLU A 41 -6.80 14.52 -10.03
CA GLU A 41 -7.98 15.35 -10.25
C GLU A 41 -7.66 16.84 -10.01
N CYS A 42 -7.00 17.16 -8.90
CA CYS A 42 -6.59 18.53 -8.57
C CYS A 42 -5.64 19.12 -9.62
N GLU A 43 -4.65 18.35 -10.07
CA GLU A 43 -3.70 18.76 -11.12
C GLU A 43 -4.41 19.01 -12.45
N ARG A 44 -5.34 18.12 -12.84
CA ARG A 44 -6.10 18.26 -14.10
C ARG A 44 -6.98 19.51 -14.09
N GLU A 45 -7.65 19.78 -12.98
CA GLU A 45 -8.56 20.93 -12.87
C GLU A 45 -7.83 22.22 -12.41
N SER A 46 -6.52 22.14 -12.13
CA SER A 46 -5.72 23.24 -11.59
C SER A 46 -6.31 23.85 -10.31
N ILE A 47 -6.87 23.01 -9.44
CA ILE A 47 -7.49 23.40 -8.17
C ILE A 47 -6.69 22.88 -6.98
N GLN A 48 -6.77 23.59 -5.86
CA GLN A 48 -6.30 23.11 -4.57
C GLN A 48 -7.47 23.09 -3.58
N LEU A 49 -7.94 21.90 -3.23
CA LEU A 49 -9.10 21.74 -2.33
C LEU A 49 -8.72 21.93 -0.85
N PHE A 50 -7.52 21.52 -0.46
CA PHE A 50 -7.05 21.54 0.93
C PHE A 50 -5.60 22.03 1.01
N PRO A 51 -5.22 22.75 2.08
CA PRO A 51 -3.83 23.12 2.32
C PRO A 51 -3.00 21.88 2.72
N GLU A 52 -1.82 21.70 2.13
CA GLU A 52 -0.90 20.63 2.53
C GLU A 52 -0.23 21.00 3.87
N LEU A 53 -0.47 20.21 4.91
CA LEU A 53 0.06 20.50 6.26
C LEU A 53 1.51 20.02 6.45
N ARG A 54 1.99 19.10 5.59
CA ARG A 54 3.30 18.45 5.73
C ARG A 54 3.93 18.20 4.37
N ASP A 55 5.23 18.48 4.25
CA ASP A 55 6.04 18.10 3.08
C ASP A 55 6.36 16.59 3.09
N THR A 56 5.33 15.77 2.90
CA THR A 56 5.44 14.30 2.82
C THR A 56 5.05 13.74 1.47
N LYS A 57 4.64 14.61 0.54
CA LYS A 57 4.10 14.26 -0.77
C LYS A 57 5.02 13.35 -1.56
N LYS A 58 6.25 13.82 -1.80
CA LYS A 58 7.25 13.06 -2.55
C LYS A 58 7.52 11.67 -1.96
N ILE A 59 7.63 11.56 -0.63
CA ILE A 59 7.87 10.29 0.05
C ILE A 59 6.67 9.34 -0.13
N ASN A 60 5.46 9.86 0.00
CA ASN A 60 4.22 9.09 -0.15
C ASN A 60 4.02 8.61 -1.60
N ASP A 61 4.37 9.42 -2.58
CA ASP A 61 4.33 9.05 -4.01
C ASP A 61 5.29 7.88 -4.29
N TYR A 62 6.53 7.94 -3.76
CA TYR A 62 7.47 6.84 -3.90
C TYR A 62 7.00 5.56 -3.19
N LYS A 63 6.41 5.67 -2.00
CA LYS A 63 5.81 4.52 -1.30
C LYS A 63 4.72 3.88 -2.15
N TYR A 64 3.82 4.69 -2.70
CA TYR A 64 2.76 4.21 -3.59
C TYR A 64 3.35 3.46 -4.78
N LEU A 65 4.30 4.07 -5.50
CA LEU A 65 4.91 3.48 -6.69
C LEU A 65 5.66 2.17 -6.39
N GLN A 66 6.38 2.10 -5.28
CA GLN A 66 7.10 0.89 -4.88
C GLN A 66 6.15 -0.25 -4.52
N ILE A 67 5.11 0.03 -3.71
CA ILE A 67 4.13 -1.00 -3.32
C ILE A 67 3.32 -1.46 -4.53
N ARG A 68 2.91 -0.53 -5.40
CA ARG A 68 2.20 -0.86 -6.65
C ARG A 68 3.01 -1.82 -7.51
N ARG A 69 4.30 -1.53 -7.73
CA ARG A 69 5.18 -2.41 -8.51
C ARG A 69 5.38 -3.78 -7.86
N ALA A 70 5.47 -3.84 -6.53
CA ALA A 70 5.57 -5.11 -5.82
C ALA A 70 4.32 -5.97 -6.03
N ILE A 71 3.13 -5.36 -5.92
CA ILE A 71 1.85 -6.05 -6.18
C ILE A 71 1.75 -6.46 -7.66
N GLU A 72 2.25 -5.62 -8.57
CA GLU A 72 2.14 -5.83 -10.02
C GLU A 72 3.09 -6.89 -10.58
N HIS A 73 4.30 -6.98 -10.03
CA HIS A 73 5.41 -7.71 -10.66
C HIS A 73 6.14 -8.70 -9.75
N SER A 74 5.93 -8.65 -8.43
CA SER A 74 6.64 -9.54 -7.48
C SER A 74 5.79 -10.69 -6.97
N LEU A 75 4.49 -10.70 -7.26
CA LEU A 75 3.55 -11.73 -6.85
C LEU A 75 3.11 -12.56 -8.06
N ASP A 76 2.89 -13.85 -7.84
CA ASP A 76 2.18 -14.66 -8.82
C ASP A 76 0.69 -14.26 -8.90
N ILE A 77 0.01 -14.76 -9.93
CA ILE A 77 -1.38 -14.40 -10.23
C ILE A 77 -2.31 -14.78 -9.07
N GLU A 78 -2.12 -15.94 -8.45
CA GLU A 78 -2.96 -16.43 -7.36
C GLU A 78 -2.77 -15.59 -6.09
N GLN A 79 -1.52 -15.34 -5.71
CA GLN A 79 -1.17 -14.48 -4.59
C GLN A 79 -1.74 -13.08 -4.75
N ARG A 80 -1.62 -12.51 -5.95
CA ARG A 80 -2.17 -11.20 -6.28
C ARG A 80 -3.69 -11.19 -6.14
N GLU A 81 -4.38 -12.18 -6.67
CA GLU A 81 -5.84 -12.29 -6.54
C GLU A 81 -6.27 -12.39 -5.07
N ILE A 82 -5.57 -13.17 -4.25
CA ILE A 82 -5.84 -13.28 -2.81
C ILE A 82 -5.67 -11.91 -2.14
N ILE A 83 -4.58 -11.20 -2.42
CA ILE A 83 -4.34 -9.87 -1.85
C ILE A 83 -5.42 -8.88 -2.26
N GLU A 84 -5.77 -8.86 -3.55
CA GLU A 84 -6.79 -7.99 -4.09
C GLU A 84 -8.14 -8.24 -3.44
N ARG A 85 -8.61 -9.49 -3.39
CA ARG A 85 -9.92 -9.83 -2.82
C ARG A 85 -9.97 -9.58 -1.31
N LYS A 86 -8.92 -9.97 -0.58
CA LYS A 86 -8.93 -9.97 0.89
C LYS A 86 -8.62 -8.61 1.51
N TYR A 87 -7.78 -7.79 0.87
CA TYR A 87 -7.27 -6.56 1.49
C TYR A 87 -7.59 -5.30 0.69
N LEU A 88 -7.55 -5.36 -0.64
CA LEU A 88 -7.72 -4.15 -1.47
C LEU A 88 -9.19 -3.88 -1.81
N LYS A 89 -9.94 -4.90 -2.25
CA LYS A 89 -11.35 -4.82 -2.69
C LYS A 89 -12.36 -5.09 -1.57
N SER A 90 -11.97 -5.76 -0.47
CA SER A 90 -12.85 -5.97 0.67
C SER A 90 -13.35 -4.62 1.21
N GLY A 91 -14.67 -4.52 1.40
CA GLY A 91 -15.45 -3.28 1.58
C GLY A 91 -14.80 -2.16 2.38
N VAL A 92 -15.06 -0.94 1.91
CA VAL A 92 -14.61 0.34 2.45
C VAL A 92 -14.83 0.40 3.97
N ARG A 93 -13.75 0.31 4.75
CA ARG A 93 -13.76 0.92 6.08
C ARG A 93 -13.81 2.43 5.84
N LYS A 94 -14.84 3.11 6.35
CA LYS A 94 -14.95 4.58 6.33
C LYS A 94 -13.77 5.17 7.10
N ASN A 95 -12.66 5.42 6.42
CA ASN A 95 -11.51 6.09 7.00
C ASN A 95 -11.58 7.56 6.62
N LEU A 96 -12.15 8.37 7.51
CA LEU A 96 -12.28 9.83 7.31
C LEU A 96 -10.93 10.53 7.14
N ILE A 97 -9.83 9.88 7.57
CA ILE A 97 -8.46 10.40 7.51
C ILE A 97 -7.96 10.61 6.07
N ILE A 98 -8.50 9.86 5.10
CA ILE A 98 -8.13 10.02 3.68
C ILE A 98 -8.50 11.43 3.17
N TRP A 99 -9.54 12.06 3.72
CA TRP A 99 -9.92 13.44 3.38
C TRP A 99 -8.92 14.48 3.90
N PHE A 100 -8.14 14.16 4.94
CA PHE A 100 -7.28 15.11 5.65
C PHE A 100 -5.77 14.91 5.40
N THR A 101 -5.37 14.01 4.50
CA THR A 101 -3.95 13.65 4.26
C THR A 101 -3.34 14.23 2.98
N PHE A 102 -4.00 15.26 2.42
CA PHE A 102 -3.42 16.11 1.39
C PHE A 102 -2.23 16.90 1.93
#